data_AF-A0A1Q7FJS7-F1
#
_entry.id   AF-A0A1Q7FJS7-F1
#
_cell.length_a   1.000
_cell.length_b   1.000
_cell.length_c   1.000
_cell.angle_alpha   90.00
_cell.angle_beta   90.00
_cell.angle_gamma   90.00
#
_symmetry.space_group_name_H-M   'P 1'
#
loop_
_entity.id
_entity.type
_entity.pdbx_description
1 polymer ?
#
loop_
_entity_poly.entity_id
_entity_poly.type
_entity_poly.pdbx_seq_one_letter_code
_entity_poly.pdbx_strand_id
1 'polypeptide(L)' 'MQFYNLKTKEKVEVPDSDIKKRRSVRTTSRGTRQERYAVVADVEVDGKPLRMFKFVNKGTFDSLHVPEVS' A
#
# COMPACT_ATOMS: atom_id res chain seq x y z
N MET A 1 -4.81 -7.57 -6.47
CA MET A 1 -4.89 -7.13 -5.05
C MET A 1 -6.08 -6.19 -4.82
N GLN A 2 -6.94 -6.51 -3.85
CA GLN A 2 -8.09 -5.67 -3.49
C GLN A 2 -7.72 -4.48 -2.58
N PHE A 3 -8.05 -3.26 -2.98
CA PHE A 3 -8.00 -2.03 -2.20
C PHE A 3 -9.40 -1.56 -1.80
N TYR A 4 -9.48 -0.72 -0.77
CA TYR A 4 -10.72 -0.02 -0.41
C TYR A 4 -10.56 1.46 -0.69
N ASN A 5 -11.36 1.97 -1.63
CA ASN A 5 -11.39 3.37 -1.99
C ASN A 5 -12.26 4.13 -0.99
N LEU A 6 -11.64 4.96 -0.15
CA LEU A 6 -12.36 5.74 0.87
C LEU A 6 -13.25 6.84 0.30
N LYS A 7 -13.00 7.29 -0.94
CA LYS A 7 -13.82 8.33 -1.59
C LYS A 7 -15.15 7.76 -2.08
N THR A 8 -15.10 6.67 -2.84
CA THR A 8 -16.31 6.02 -3.39
C THR A 8 -16.93 5.01 -2.42
N LYS A 9 -16.18 4.63 -1.37
CA LYS A 9 -16.55 3.59 -0.38
C LYS A 9 -16.66 2.18 -0.98
N GLU A 10 -15.90 1.92 -2.04
CA GLU A 10 -15.96 0.67 -2.79
C GLU A 10 -14.63 -0.09 -2.77
N LYS A 11 -14.71 -1.38 -3.08
CA LYS A 11 -13.54 -2.23 -3.28
C LYS A 11 -13.10 -2.15 -4.73
N VAL A 12 -11.80 -1.95 -4.94
CA VAL A 12 -11.18 -1.89 -6.27
C VAL A 12 -10.15 -3.00 -6.36
N GLU A 13 -10.25 -3.85 -7.36
CA GLU A 13 -9.22 -4.85 -7.66
C GLU A 13 -8.17 -4.21 -8.56
N VAL A 14 -6.91 -4.23 -8.13
CA VAL A 14 -5.77 -3.70 -8.89
C VAL A 14 -4.83 -4.86 -9.23
N PRO A 15 -4.45 -5.07 -10.50
CA PRO A 15 -3.57 -6.16 -10.88
C PRO A 15 -2.15 -5.97 -10.32
N ASP A 16 -1.43 -7.07 -10.14
CA ASP A 16 -0.11 -7.04 -9.51
C ASP A 16 0.94 -6.27 -10.33
N SER A 17 0.71 -6.08 -11.64
CA SER A 17 1.53 -5.21 -12.50
C SER A 17 1.47 -3.73 -12.10
N ASP A 18 0.37 -3.32 -11.47
CA ASP A 18 0.05 -1.90 -11.20
C ASP A 18 0.20 -1.56 -9.72
N ILE A 19 0.64 -2.52 -8.90
CA ILE A 19 0.94 -2.32 -7.49
C ILE A 19 2.45 -2.27 -7.26
N LYS A 20 2.83 -1.55 -6.21
CA LYS A 20 4.20 -1.52 -5.68
C LYS A 20 4.16 -1.79 -4.19
N LYS A 21 5.24 -2.29 -3.62
CA LYS A 21 5.34 -2.49 -2.17
C LYS A 21 6.13 -1.35 -1.54
N ARG A 22 5.76 -0.96 -0.32
CA ARG A 22 6.41 0.13 0.43
C ARG A 22 6.66 -0.28 1.87
N ARG A 23 7.88 -0.08 2.33
CA ARG A 23 8.29 -0.26 3.73
C ARG A 23 8.48 1.10 4.39
N SER A 24 7.93 1.26 5.59
CA SER A 24 8.13 2.47 6.40
C SER A 24 8.69 2.09 7.76
N VAL A 25 9.84 2.67 8.10
CA VAL A 25 10.47 2.52 9.42
C VAL A 25 10.44 3.86 10.10
N ARG A 26 9.89 3.92 11.32
CA ARG A 26 9.92 5.11 12.16
C ARG A 26 10.22 4.74 13.60
N THR A 27 10.90 5.63 14.31
CA THR A 27 11.08 5.54 15.76
C THR A 27 10.03 6.41 16.43
N THR A 28 9.31 5.89 17.41
CA THR A 28 8.33 6.67 18.18
C THR A 28 9.03 7.60 19.16
N SER A 29 8.31 8.58 19.70
CA SER A 29 8.82 9.46 20.77
C SER A 29 9.27 8.71 22.03
N ARG A 30 8.84 7.45 22.21
CA ARG A 30 9.26 6.56 23.32
C ARG A 30 10.43 5.64 22.96
N GLY A 31 11.07 5.83 21.81
CA GLY A 31 12.20 5.02 21.35
C GLY A 31 11.84 3.68 20.72
N THR A 32 10.55 3.34 20.58
CA THR A 32 10.13 2.08 19.96
C THR A 32 10.26 2.17 18.44
N ARG A 33 11.00 1.23 17.84
CA ARG A 33 11.05 1.08 16.38
C ARG A 33 9.74 0.46 15.87
N GLN A 34 9.07 1.15 14.97
CA GLN A 34 7.90 0.65 14.24
C GLN A 34 8.27 0.44 12.78
N GLU A 35 8.07 -0.78 12.31
CA GLU A 35 8.16 -1.13 10.89
C GLU A 35 6.75 -1.43 10.38
N ARG A 36 6.38 -0.82 9.26
CA ARG A 36 5.08 -1.01 8.60
C ARG A 36 5.31 -1.41 7.15
N TYR A 37 4.50 -2.36 6.70
CA TYR A 37 4.53 -2.90 5.36
C TYR A 37 3.22 -2.54 4.66
N ALA A 38 3.31 -2.00 3.46
CA ALA A 38 2.15 -1.60 2.67
C ALA A 38 2.32 -1.98 1.20
N VAL A 39 1.19 -2.12 0.53
CA VAL A 39 1.07 -2.17 -0.91
C VAL A 39 0.43 -0.85 -1.35
N VAL A 40 0.94 -0.27 -2.42
CA VAL A 40 0.49 1.00 -3.01
C VAL A 40 0.05 0.77 -4.44
N ALA A 41 -1.03 1.46 -4.81
CA ALA A 41 -1.55 1.51 -6.18
C ALA A 41 -1.87 2.96 -6.52
N ASP A 42 -1.49 3.39 -7.72
CA ASP A 42 -1.91 4.68 -8.27
C ASP A 42 -3.06 4.40 -9.24
N VAL A 43 -4.27 4.87 -8.90
CA VAL A 43 -5.49 4.69 -9.70
C VAL A 43 -6.10 6.03 -10.07
N GLU A 44 -6.94 6.07 -11.08
CA GLU A 44 -7.71 7.27 -11.44
C GLU A 44 -9.14 7.15 -10.91
N VAL A 45 -9.62 8.20 -10.26
CA VAL A 45 -11.01 8.30 -9.75
C VAL A 45 -11.53 9.69 -10.12
N ASP A 46 -12.62 9.74 -10.89
CA ASP A 46 -13.23 10.98 -11.38
C ASP A 46 -12.23 11.88 -12.14
N GLY A 47 -11.38 11.30 -12.99
CA GLY A 47 -10.37 12.04 -13.75
C GLY A 47 -9.17 12.52 -12.93
N LYS A 48 -9.05 12.10 -11.67
CA LYS A 48 -7.99 12.55 -10.75
C LYS A 48 -7.17 11.37 -10.24
N PRO A 49 -5.83 11.51 -10.18
CA PRO A 49 -4.98 10.47 -9.60
C PRO A 49 -5.27 10.34 -8.10
N LEU A 50 -5.39 9.08 -7.65
CA LEU A 50 -5.56 8.70 -6.27
C LEU A 50 -4.57 7.59 -5.93
N ARG A 51 -3.68 7.88 -4.98
CA ARG A 51 -2.80 6.87 -4.41
C ARG A 51 -3.52 6.13 -3.29
N MET A 52 -3.71 4.83 -3.47
CA MET A 52 -4.29 3.94 -2.47
C MET A 52 -3.18 3.20 -1.70
N PHE A 53 -3.44 2.96 -0.42
CA PHE A 53 -2.54 2.20 0.46
C PHE A 53 -3.31 1.03 1.08
N LYS A 54 -2.69 -0.15 1.09
CA LYS A 54 -3.15 -1.31 1.85
C LYS A 54 -2.04 -1.78 2.75
N PHE A 55 -2.23 -1.66 4.06
CA PHE A 55 -1.29 -2.24 5.02
C PHE A 55 -1.42 -3.76 5.02
N VAL A 56 -0.28 -4.43 4.97
CA VAL A 56 -0.16 -5.89 4.97
C VAL A 56 0.83 -6.32 6.05
N ASN A 57 0.80 -7.60 6.40
CA ASN A 57 1.83 -8.15 7.29
C ASN A 57 3.13 -8.40 6.51
N LYS A 58 4.22 -8.69 7.24
CA LYS A 58 5.54 -8.96 6.64
C LYS A 58 5.53 -10.16 5.69
N GLY A 59 4.81 -11.24 6.03
CA GLY A 59 4.73 -12.44 5.19
C GLY A 59 4.15 -12.15 3.80
N THR A 60 3.04 -11.42 3.75
CA THR A 60 2.44 -10.98 2.48
C THR A 60 3.34 -10.02 1.73
N PHE A 61 4.05 -9.12 2.42
CA PHE A 61 4.98 -8.19 1.78
C PHE A 61 6.17 -8.91 1.12
N ASP A 62 6.74 -9.89 1.83
CA ASP A 62 7.90 -10.65 1.36
C ASP A 62 7.51 -11.59 0.21
N SER A 63 6.29 -12.14 0.21
CA SER A 63 5.80 -13.01 -0.88
C SER A 63 5.46 -12.27 -2.17
N LEU A 64 5.30 -10.94 -2.13
CA LEU A 64 4.96 -10.14 -3.30
C LEU A 64 6.21 -9.85 -4.15
N HIS A 65 6.17 -10.31 -5.40
CA HIS A 65 7.22 -10.12 -6.41
C HIS A 65 6.96 -8.85 -7.24
N VAL A 66 6.73 -7.72 -6.55
CA VAL A 66 6.46 -6.42 -7.17
C VAL A 66 7.53 -5.40 -6.74
N PRO A 67 7.76 -4.31 -7.51
CA PRO A 67 8.79 -3.32 -7.19
C PRO A 67 8.57 -2.68 -5.81
N GLU A 68 9.65 -2.45 -5.07
CA GLU A 68 9.63 -1.71 -3.81
C GLU A 68 9.87 -0.22 -4.03
N VAL A 69 9.09 0.64 -3.37
CA VAL A 69 9.20 2.10 -3.40
C VAL A 69 9.39 2.66 -1.99
N SER A 70 10.16 3.75 -1.88
CA SER A 70 10.49 4.44 -0.62
C SER A 70 9.44 5.48 -0.21
#